data_AF-A0A5N5IV59-F1
#
_entry.id   AF-A0A5N5IV59-F1
#
_cell.length_a   1.000
_cell.length_b   1.000
_cell.length_c   1.000
_cell.angle_alpha   90.00
_cell.angle_beta   90.00
_cell.angle_gamma   90.00
#
_symmetry.space_group_name_H-M   'P 1'
#
loop_
_entity.id
_entity.type
_entity.pdbx_description
1 polymer ?
#
loop_
_entity_poly.entity_id
_entity_poly.type
_entity_poly.pdbx_seq_one_letter_code
_entity_poly.pdbx_strand_id
1 'polypeptide(L)'
;MKEKLIAFIKDRLGYQVIDIDKPFDSIGVDGLDAETFFIDFEKEFDIDMTGFEFDRYFLGENPFIKTLGNTIKYWGKKKRFSFNHLIKVAERGKWFDP
;
A
#
# COMPACT_ATOMS: atom_id res chain seq x y z
N MET A 1 -9.83 13.31 5.17
CA MET A 1 -9.09 12.05 4.94
C MET A 1 -7.59 12.19 5.19
N LYS A 2 -6.92 13.18 4.58
CA LYS A 2 -5.47 13.43 4.71
C LYS A 2 -4.90 13.24 6.12
N GLU A 3 -5.44 13.93 7.13
CA GLU A 3 -4.93 13.85 8.51
C GLU A 3 -5.08 12.46 9.13
N LYS A 4 -6.21 11.78 8.86
CA LYS A 4 -6.46 10.39 9.30
C LYS A 4 -5.41 9.45 8.71
N LEU A 5 -5.11 9.56 7.41
CA LEU A 5 -4.09 8.75 6.77
C LEU A 5 -2.68 9.03 7.34
N ILE A 6 -2.33 10.29 7.56
CA ILE A 6 -1.02 10.66 8.12
C ILE A 6 -0.87 10.06 9.53
N ALA A 7 -1.92 10.13 10.36
CA ALA A 7 -1.93 9.52 11.68
C ALA A 7 -1.79 8.00 11.61
N PHE A 8 -2.52 7.35 10.68
CA PHE A 8 -2.44 5.91 10.45
C PHE A 8 -1.04 5.46 10.02
N ILE A 9 -0.40 6.16 9.07
CA ILE A 9 0.97 5.86 8.62
C ILE A 9 1.95 6.00 9.77
N LYS A 10 1.80 7.04 10.60
CA LYS A 10 2.64 7.24 11.78
C LYS A 10 2.49 6.10 12.78
N ASP A 11 1.26 5.66 13.02
CA ASP A 11 0.97 4.56 13.95
C ASP A 11 1.52 3.22 13.46
N ARG A 12 1.28 2.87 12.20
CA ARG A 12 1.66 1.56 11.63
C ARG A 12 3.11 1.44 11.23
N LEU A 13 3.73 2.52 10.78
CA LEU A 13 5.08 2.49 10.20
C LEU A 13 6.08 3.35 10.97
N GLY A 14 5.66 4.05 12.03
CA GLY A 14 6.50 5.01 12.75
C GLY A 14 6.93 6.22 11.91
N TYR A 15 6.38 6.38 10.70
CA TYR A 15 6.81 7.39 9.74
C TYR A 15 5.95 8.65 9.82
N GLN A 16 6.59 9.80 10.05
CA GLN A 16 5.92 11.10 9.97
C GLN A 16 5.92 11.59 8.51
N VAL A 17 4.75 11.57 7.87
CA VAL A 17 4.59 12.12 6.51
C VAL A 17 4.69 13.65 6.57
N ILE A 18 5.71 14.19 5.88
CA ILE A 18 5.95 15.64 5.75
C ILE A 18 5.51 16.12 4.36
N ASP A 19 5.80 15.33 3.33
CA ASP A 19 5.44 15.60 1.94
C ASP A 19 4.56 14.46 1.41
N ILE A 20 3.34 14.80 1.00
CA ILE A 20 2.36 13.82 0.52
C ILE A 20 2.59 13.40 -0.94
N ASP A 21 3.30 14.20 -1.73
CA ASP A 21 3.57 13.87 -3.13
C ASP A 21 4.80 12.98 -3.28
N LYS A 22 5.56 12.78 -2.20
CA LYS A 22 6.67 11.83 -2.14
C LYS A 22 6.19 10.39 -2.41
N PRO A 23 6.96 9.59 -3.18
CA PRO A 23 6.67 8.16 -3.37
C PRO A 23 6.62 7.40 -2.04
N PHE A 24 5.65 6.49 -1.89
CA PHE A 24 5.52 5.66 -0.71
C PHE A 24 6.74 4.77 -0.49
N ASP A 25 7.26 4.14 -1.54
CA ASP A 25 8.46 3.28 -1.48
C ASP A 25 9.73 4.00 -0.99
N SER A 26 9.74 5.34 -0.97
CA SER A 26 10.87 6.14 -0.49
C SER A 26 11.12 6.05 1.02
N ILE A 27 10.23 5.42 1.78
CA ILE A 27 10.39 5.19 3.22
C ILE A 27 10.96 3.79 3.53
N GLY A 28 11.23 2.98 2.50
CA GLY A 28 11.85 1.66 2.66
C GLY A 28 10.91 0.55 3.11
N VAL A 29 9.59 0.78 3.07
CA VAL A 29 8.57 -0.25 3.39
C VAL A 29 8.38 -1.16 2.18
N ASP A 30 8.65 -2.46 2.38
CA ASP A 30 8.53 -3.52 1.38
C ASP A 30 8.20 -4.87 2.08
N GLY A 31 8.01 -5.94 1.32
CA GLY A 31 7.82 -7.29 1.86
C GLY A 31 6.68 -7.40 2.89
N LEU A 32 6.95 -8.07 4.01
CA LEU A 32 5.95 -8.31 5.06
C LEU A 32 5.43 -7.02 5.72
N ASP A 33 6.27 -5.98 5.81
CA ASP A 33 5.87 -4.69 6.38
C ASP A 33 4.83 -4.01 5.48
N ALA A 34 5.05 -4.04 4.17
CA ALA A 34 4.10 -3.53 3.19
C ALA A 34 2.81 -4.38 3.18
N GLU A 35 2.91 -5.71 3.21
CA GLU A 35 1.75 -6.60 3.24
C GLU A 35 0.86 -6.32 4.46
N THR A 36 1.47 -6.27 5.64
CA THR A 36 0.76 -5.98 6.90
C THR A 36 0.11 -4.61 6.86
N PHE A 37 0.82 -3.59 6.36
CA PHE A 37 0.28 -2.25 6.20
C PHE A 37 -0.97 -2.22 5.31
N PHE A 38 -0.95 -2.93 4.17
CA PHE A 38 -2.07 -2.92 3.23
C PHE A 38 -3.30 -3.70 3.74
N ILE A 39 -3.09 -4.77 4.51
CA ILE A 39 -4.18 -5.48 5.20
C ILE A 39 -4.85 -4.56 6.24
N ASP A 40 -4.06 -3.81 7.00
CA ASP A 40 -4.60 -2.87 7.98
C ASP A 40 -5.24 -1.64 7.30
N PHE A 41 -4.68 -1.19 6.18
CA PHE A 41 -5.20 -0.08 5.40
C PHE A 41 -6.57 -0.41 4.78
N GLU A 42 -6.73 -1.61 4.22
CA GLU A 42 -8.01 -2.13 3.73
C GLU A 42 -9.09 -2.05 4.81
N LYS A 43 -8.79 -2.56 6.01
CA LYS A 43 -9.73 -2.62 7.12
C LYS A 43 -10.05 -1.26 7.72
N GLU A 44 -9.04 -0.42 7.94
CA GLU A 44 -9.19 0.88 8.63
C GLU A 44 -10.00 1.90 7.80
N PHE A 45 -9.96 1.78 6.47
CA PHE A 45 -10.59 2.72 5.55
C PHE A 45 -11.71 2.10 4.70
N ASP A 46 -12.07 0.84 4.96
CA ASP A 46 -13.10 0.09 4.22
C ASP A 46 -12.90 0.17 2.70
N ILE A 47 -11.72 -0.23 2.25
CA ILE A 47 -11.29 -0.08 0.85
C ILE A 47 -11.51 -1.38 0.10
N ASP A 48 -12.21 -1.30 -1.03
CA ASP A 48 -12.20 -2.39 -2.02
C ASP A 48 -10.82 -2.48 -2.69
N MET A 49 -10.04 -3.48 -2.28
CA MET A 49 -8.71 -3.76 -2.83
C MET A 49 -8.75 -4.58 -4.12
N THR A 50 -9.94 -4.80 -4.72
CA THR A 50 -10.06 -5.48 -6.01
C THR A 50 -9.22 -4.78 -7.07
N GLY A 51 -8.31 -5.53 -7.70
CA GLY A 51 -7.39 -5.02 -8.70
C GLY A 51 -6.05 -4.48 -8.15
N PHE A 52 -5.87 -4.45 -6.83
CA PHE A 52 -4.54 -4.28 -6.24
C PHE A 52 -3.74 -5.57 -6.38
N GLU A 53 -2.63 -5.51 -7.11
CA GLU A 53 -1.69 -6.62 -7.28
C GLU A 53 -0.39 -6.29 -6.53
N PHE A 54 -0.20 -6.85 -5.34
CA PHE A 54 0.93 -6.54 -4.45
C PHE A 54 2.30 -6.62 -5.15
N ASP A 55 2.53 -7.70 -5.92
CA ASP A 55 3.77 -7.95 -6.66
C ASP A 55 4.07 -6.91 -7.75
N ARG A 56 3.10 -6.06 -8.13
CA ARG A 56 3.35 -4.93 -9.06
C ARG A 56 4.01 -3.75 -8.37
N TYR A 57 3.94 -3.65 -7.05
CA TYR A 57 4.41 -2.50 -6.28
C TYR A 57 5.58 -2.89 -5.36
N PHE A 58 5.57 -4.09 -4.81
CA PHE A 58 6.47 -4.55 -3.75
C PHE A 58 7.26 -5.80 -4.15
N LEU A 59 8.41 -6.05 -3.50
CA LEU A 59 9.12 -7.32 -3.61
C LEU A 59 8.38 -8.32 -2.71
N GLY A 60 7.56 -9.19 -3.30
CA GLY A 60 6.99 -10.31 -2.56
C GLY A 60 8.07 -11.31 -2.15
N GLU A 61 8.42 -11.34 -0.86
CA GLU A 61 9.17 -12.45 -0.26
C GLU A 61 8.20 -13.59 0.06
N ASN A 62 8.02 -14.54 -0.85
CA ASN A 62 7.06 -15.62 -0.66
C ASN A 62 7.64 -16.77 0.18
N PRO A 63 6.96 -17.17 1.28
CA PRO A 63 6.29 -18.47 1.21
C PRO A 63 4.86 -18.56 1.80
N PHE A 64 4.30 -17.52 2.43
CA PHE A 64 3.02 -17.64 3.16
C PHE A 64 1.78 -16.99 2.50
N ILE A 65 1.94 -16.35 1.34
CA ILE A 65 0.82 -15.72 0.61
C ILE A 65 0.10 -16.79 -0.24
N LYS A 66 -0.66 -17.67 0.40
CA LYS A 66 -1.63 -18.55 -0.27
C LYS A 66 -3.06 -18.01 -0.25
N THR A 67 -3.33 -16.97 0.53
CA THR A 67 -4.69 -16.45 0.78
C THR A 67 -5.09 -15.30 -0.13
N LEU A 68 -4.13 -14.58 -0.73
CA LEU A 68 -4.40 -13.58 -1.77
C LEU A 68 -4.00 -14.20 -3.11
N GLY A 69 -5.01 -14.60 -3.89
CA GLY A 69 -4.84 -15.33 -5.13
C GLY A 69 -4.09 -14.52 -6.19
N ASN A 70 -2.78 -14.72 -6.30
CA ASN A 70 -2.03 -14.90 -7.55
C ASN A 70 -0.53 -14.95 -7.24
N THR A 71 0.04 -16.15 -7.24
CA THR A 71 1.48 -16.40 -7.08
C THR A 71 2.20 -16.29 -8.41
N ILE A 72 2.08 -15.14 -9.08
CA ILE A 72 2.84 -14.84 -10.30
C ILE A 72 3.83 -13.73 -9.95
N LYS A 73 5.11 -14.09 -9.76
CA LYS A 73 6.19 -13.10 -9.71
C LYS A 73 6.09 -12.24 -10.95
N TYR A 74 5.82 -10.95 -10.78
CA TYR A 74 5.76 -10.00 -11.88
C TYR A 74 7.17 -9.61 -12.33
N TRP A 75 7.51 -9.84 -13.60
CA TRP A 75 8.83 -9.54 -14.18
C TRP A 75 8.90 -8.15 -14.87
N GLY A 76 7.85 -7.33 -14.75
CA GLY A 76 7.80 -5.99 -15.34
C GLY A 76 8.34 -4.90 -14.39
N LYS A 77 8.39 -3.65 -14.88
CA LYS A 77 8.75 -2.50 -14.04
C LYS A 77 7.72 -2.32 -12.92
N LYS A 78 8.21 -2.21 -11.68
CA LYS A 78 7.37 -1.89 -10.53
C LYS A 78 6.63 -0.57 -10.72
N LYS A 79 5.35 -0.56 -10.39
CA LYS A 79 4.55 0.66 -10.28
C LYS A 79 4.91 1.40 -8.99
N ARG A 80 4.73 2.71 -9.00
CA ARG A 80 5.00 3.59 -7.86
C ARG A 80 3.77 4.46 -7.61
N PHE A 81 3.49 4.75 -6.34
CA PHE A 81 2.43 5.66 -5.92
C PHE A 81 2.94 6.55 -4.79
N SER A 82 2.30 7.70 -4.59
CA SER A 82 2.61 8.64 -3.51
C SER A 82 1.66 8.47 -2.31
N PHE A 83 1.97 9.12 -1.19
CA PHE A 83 1.02 9.18 -0.07
C PHE A 83 -0.29 9.87 -0.48
N ASN A 84 -0.23 10.86 -1.37
CA ASN A 84 -1.40 11.52 -1.94
C ASN A 84 -2.30 10.54 -2.71
N HIS A 85 -1.71 9.54 -3.38
CA HIS A 85 -2.50 8.48 -4.01
C HIS A 85 -3.26 7.65 -2.95
N LEU A 86 -2.61 7.26 -1.85
CA LEU A 86 -3.29 6.57 -0.75
C LEU A 86 -4.44 7.39 -0.15
N ILE A 87 -4.29 8.73 -0.06
CA ILE A 87 -5.38 9.62 0.38
C ILE A 87 -6.58 9.46 -0.56
N LYS A 88 -6.35 9.54 -1.87
CA LYS A 88 -7.41 9.43 -2.88
C LYS A 88 -8.06 8.05 -2.90
N VAL A 89 -7.30 6.98 -2.65
CA VAL A 89 -7.83 5.62 -2.53
C VAL A 89 -8.76 5.53 -1.33
N ALA A 90 -8.31 6.02 -0.16
CA ALA A 90 -9.13 6.04 1.05
C ALA A 90 -10.38 6.92 0.91
N GLU A 91 -10.31 8.06 0.21
CA GLU A 91 -11.48 8.91 -0.08
C GLU A 91 -12.49 8.24 -1.01
N ARG A 92 -12.02 7.39 -1.93
CA ARG A 92 -12.88 6.68 -2.89
C ARG A 92 -13.41 5.35 -2.37
N GLY A 93 -12.82 4.79 -1.32
CA GLY A 93 -13.15 3.47 -0.79
C GLY A 93 -12.81 2.33 -1.75
N LYS A 94 -11.92 2.54 -2.73
CA LYS A 94 -11.48 1.50 -3.66
C LYS A 94 -10.10 1.79 -4.24
N TRP A 95 -9.33 0.73 -4.43
CA TRP A 95 -8.05 0.81 -5.13
C TRP A 95 -8.26 1.22 -6.60
N PHE A 96 -7.35 2.04 -7.11
CA PHE A 96 -7.23 2.34 -8.52
C PHE A 96 -5.75 2.54 -8.85
N ASP A 97 -5.33 2.25 -10.08
CA ASP A 97 -3.93 2.45 -10.45
C ASP A 97 -3.54 3.95 -10.37
N PRO A 98 -2.34 4.28 -9.87
CA PRO A 98 -1.84 5.65 -9.72
C PRO A 98 -1.61 6.39 -11.04
#